data_AF-A0A1F8T8N6-F1
#
_entry.id   AF-A0A1F8T8N6-F1
#
_cell.length_a   1.000
_cell.length_b   1.000
_cell.length_c   1.000
_cell.angle_alpha   90.00
_cell.angle_beta   90.00
_cell.angle_gamma   90.00
#
_symmetry.space_group_name_H-M   'P 1'
#
loop_
_entity.id
_entity.type
_entity.pdbx_description
1 polymer ?
#
loop_
_entity_poly.entity_id
_entity_poly.type
_entity_poly.pdbx_seq_one_letter_code
_entity_poly.pdbx_strand_id
1 'polypeptide(L)'
;MDRVVLNGIRVQARHGVSDEERSHAQEFEIDLACSTDARAAATSDDLGATIDYSRLKAIAVEVATSGPYHLLETLAERIARAIIDELGPAWLRVRVTKLRPPGVGVPASVEIERGAGIARSAPVELHVPDFAPAKRFYGALGFTVAREESGNDDGYLVMVHGADTLRFWPGSAPALRRGHFGGRSGTPGHRVEIVLTFDDLDTAFTRATSMGTTVEPIRMRHWGLRDFRALDPYGFYVRCTEPHDPLSGDPTS
;
A
#
# COMPACT_ATOMS: atom_id res chain seq x y z
N MET A 1 -0.20 14.01 7.45
CA MET A 1 -0.78 13.94 6.11
C MET A 1 -2.20 14.45 6.23
N ASP A 2 -2.46 15.63 5.69
CA ASP A 2 -3.76 16.28 5.83
C ASP A 2 -4.72 15.73 4.78
N ARG A 3 -6.03 15.90 5.02
CA ARG A 3 -7.06 15.30 4.18
C ARG A 3 -8.25 16.23 4.01
N VAL A 4 -8.77 16.28 2.78
CA VAL A 4 -10.11 16.77 2.49
C VAL A 4 -11.05 15.57 2.55
N VAL A 5 -12.12 15.67 3.34
CA VAL A 5 -13.06 14.55 3.58
C VAL A 5 -14.47 14.99 3.26
N LEU A 6 -15.17 14.18 2.46
CA LEU A 6 -16.59 14.32 2.18
C LEU A 6 -17.29 13.04 2.64
N ASN A 7 -18.35 13.18 3.43
CA ASN A 7 -19.17 12.05 3.85
C ASN A 7 -20.62 12.26 3.42
N GLY A 8 -21.34 11.17 3.20
CA GLY A 8 -22.78 11.22 2.99
C GLY A 8 -23.21 11.76 1.64
N ILE A 9 -22.41 11.62 0.58
CA ILE A 9 -22.82 12.01 -0.78
C ILE A 9 -23.91 11.03 -1.23
N ARG A 10 -25.17 11.47 -1.21
CA ARG A 10 -26.33 10.68 -1.66
C ARG A 10 -26.49 10.79 -3.16
N VAL A 11 -26.64 9.65 -3.84
CA VAL A 11 -26.91 9.59 -5.28
C VAL A 11 -27.92 8.48 -5.58
N GLN A 12 -28.79 8.74 -6.56
CA GLN A 12 -29.70 7.74 -7.12
C GLN A 12 -29.06 7.15 -8.37
N ALA A 13 -28.79 5.84 -8.36
CA ALA A 13 -28.12 5.15 -9.46
C ALA A 13 -28.73 3.77 -9.69
N ARG A 14 -28.47 3.18 -10.86
CA ARG A 14 -29.02 1.88 -11.27
C ARG A 14 -27.90 0.86 -11.32
N HIS A 15 -27.55 0.31 -10.16
CA HIS A 15 -26.45 -0.66 -10.05
C HIS A 15 -26.89 -1.90 -9.27
N GLY A 16 -26.39 -3.04 -9.72
CA GLY A 16 -26.69 -4.35 -9.12
C GLY A 16 -26.48 -5.48 -10.11
N VAL A 17 -26.49 -6.70 -9.60
CA VAL A 17 -26.18 -7.91 -10.35
C VAL A 17 -27.39 -8.37 -11.15
N SER A 18 -28.60 -8.16 -10.65
CA SER A 18 -29.84 -8.51 -11.37
C SER A 18 -30.29 -7.42 -12.33
N ASP A 19 -31.03 -7.79 -13.37
CA ASP A 19 -31.68 -6.84 -14.28
C ASP A 19 -32.72 -5.97 -13.56
N GLU A 20 -33.40 -6.52 -12.55
CA GLU A 20 -34.37 -5.80 -11.72
C GLU A 20 -33.72 -4.68 -10.91
N GLU A 21 -32.52 -4.92 -10.38
CA GLU A 21 -31.75 -3.89 -9.67
C GLU A 21 -31.27 -2.77 -10.58
N ARG A 22 -31.06 -3.07 -11.87
CA ARG A 22 -30.64 -2.09 -12.88
C ARG A 22 -31.83 -1.39 -13.54
N SER A 23 -33.06 -1.89 -13.40
CA SER A 23 -34.25 -1.24 -13.93
C SER A 23 -34.79 -0.15 -13.00
N HIS A 24 -34.57 -0.26 -11.69
CA HIS A 24 -34.99 0.71 -10.68
C HIS A 24 -33.81 1.46 -10.08
N ALA A 25 -33.97 2.78 -9.89
CA ALA A 25 -32.97 3.58 -9.20
C ALA A 25 -32.94 3.22 -7.70
N GLN A 26 -31.75 3.11 -7.16
CA GLN A 26 -31.48 2.81 -5.76
C GLN A 26 -30.58 3.89 -5.19
N GLU A 27 -30.67 4.07 -3.88
CA GLU A 27 -29.90 5.07 -3.16
C GLU A 27 -28.54 4.52 -2.73
N PHE A 28 -27.49 5.25 -3.11
CA PHE A 28 -26.12 5.00 -2.70
C PHE A 28 -25.61 6.18 -1.88
N GLU A 29 -24.73 5.89 -0.94
CA GLU A 29 -23.92 6.87 -0.21
C GLU A 29 -22.47 6.71 -0.63
N ILE A 30 -21.81 7.82 -0.90
CA ILE A 30 -20.38 7.84 -1.22
C ILE A 30 -19.66 8.70 -0.17
N ASP A 31 -18.63 8.13 0.45
CA ASP A 31 -17.68 8.86 1.28
C ASP A 31 -16.33 8.90 0.57
N LEU A 32 -15.68 10.06 0.59
CA LEU A 32 -14.39 10.32 -0.04
C LEU A 32 -13.43 10.92 0.98
N ALA A 33 -12.16 10.51 0.92
CA ALA A 33 -11.07 11.24 1.54
C ALA A 33 -9.91 11.34 0.56
N CYS A 34 -9.35 12.53 0.39
CA CYS A 34 -8.19 12.76 -0.49
C CYS A 34 -7.07 13.43 0.30
N SER A 35 -5.84 12.99 0.05
CA SER A 35 -4.64 13.59 0.62
C SER A 35 -4.41 14.99 0.11
N THR A 36 -4.02 15.92 0.98
CA THR A 36 -3.58 17.25 0.58
C THR A 36 -2.50 17.76 1.55
N ASP A 37 -1.79 18.82 1.17
CA ASP A 37 -0.99 19.63 2.10
C ASP A 37 -1.78 20.89 2.42
N ALA A 38 -2.39 20.94 3.61
CA ALA A 38 -3.29 22.03 3.95
C ALA A 38 -2.53 23.32 4.31
N ARG A 39 -1.21 23.28 4.48
CA ARG A 39 -0.42 24.44 4.96
C ARG A 39 -0.41 25.60 3.97
N ALA A 40 -0.31 25.30 2.68
CA ALA A 40 -0.32 26.32 1.62
C ALA A 40 -1.66 27.07 1.62
N ALA A 41 -2.77 26.33 1.51
CA ALA A 41 -4.12 26.90 1.57
C ALA A 41 -4.41 27.62 2.90
N ALA A 42 -3.98 27.09 4.04
CA ALA A 42 -4.16 27.74 5.33
C ALA A 42 -3.39 29.06 5.46
N THR A 43 -2.29 29.21 4.72
CA THR A 43 -1.48 30.44 4.72
C THR A 43 -2.02 31.46 3.72
N SER A 44 -2.44 31.01 2.54
CA SER A 44 -2.84 31.90 1.44
C SER A 44 -4.34 32.18 1.37
N ASP A 45 -5.17 31.38 2.04
CA ASP A 45 -6.63 31.36 1.91
C ASP A 45 -7.09 31.25 0.44
N ASP A 46 -6.34 30.48 -0.36
CA ASP A 46 -6.58 30.28 -1.79
C ASP A 46 -7.12 28.88 -2.07
N LEU A 47 -8.30 28.79 -2.70
CA LEU A 47 -8.91 27.53 -3.14
C LEU A 47 -8.01 26.78 -4.14
N GLY A 48 -7.22 27.49 -4.95
CA GLY A 48 -6.26 26.89 -5.88
C GLY A 48 -5.09 26.17 -5.20
N ALA A 49 -4.89 26.39 -3.90
CA ALA A 49 -3.84 25.75 -3.10
C ALA A 49 -4.34 24.50 -2.34
N THR A 50 -5.56 24.02 -2.62
CA THR A 50 -6.12 22.82 -1.99
C THR A 50 -6.91 21.95 -2.99
N ILE A 51 -7.41 20.80 -2.52
CA ILE A 51 -8.35 19.98 -3.30
C ILE A 51 -9.75 20.56 -3.14
N ASP A 52 -10.36 20.98 -4.25
CA ASP A 52 -11.74 21.45 -4.28
C ASP A 52 -12.72 20.29 -4.02
N TYR A 53 -13.31 20.28 -2.83
CA TYR A 53 -14.32 19.29 -2.45
C TYR A 53 -15.59 19.37 -3.31
N SER A 54 -15.92 20.53 -3.87
CA SER A 54 -17.06 20.67 -4.79
C SER A 54 -16.79 19.87 -6.06
N ARG A 55 -15.55 19.88 -6.56
CA ARG A 55 -15.14 19.08 -7.71
C ARG A 55 -15.08 17.59 -7.39
N LEU A 56 -14.57 17.20 -6.22
CA LEU A 56 -14.62 15.80 -5.74
C LEU A 56 -16.05 15.23 -5.77
N LYS A 57 -17.01 15.99 -5.22
CA LYS A 57 -18.42 15.61 -5.24
C LYS A 57 -18.95 15.47 -6.67
N ALA A 58 -18.64 16.43 -7.54
CA ALA A 58 -19.10 16.43 -8.92
C ALA A 58 -18.63 15.17 -9.68
N ILE A 59 -17.34 14.83 -9.58
CA ILE A 59 -16.77 13.64 -10.20
C ILE A 59 -17.46 12.37 -9.70
N ALA A 60 -17.63 12.22 -8.38
CA ALA A 60 -18.26 11.03 -7.81
C ALA A 60 -19.72 10.86 -8.26
N VAL A 61 -20.49 11.94 -8.31
CA VAL A 61 -21.88 11.93 -8.80
C VAL A 61 -21.95 11.61 -10.28
N GLU A 62 -21.07 12.21 -11.10
CA GLU A 62 -21.00 11.95 -12.53
C GLU A 62 -20.72 10.47 -12.81
N VAL A 63 -19.68 9.92 -12.18
CA VAL A 63 -19.33 8.50 -12.34
C VAL A 63 -20.48 7.59 -11.88
N ALA A 64 -21.05 7.85 -10.71
CA ALA A 64 -22.15 7.04 -10.16
C ALA A 64 -23.42 7.08 -11.01
N THR A 65 -23.66 8.16 -11.76
CA THR A 65 -24.85 8.28 -12.62
C THR A 65 -24.60 7.87 -14.08
N SER A 66 -23.35 7.68 -14.49
CA SER A 66 -22.97 7.39 -15.88
C SER A 66 -23.25 5.96 -16.36
N GLY A 67 -23.32 4.99 -15.44
CA GLY A 67 -23.44 3.58 -15.78
C GLY A 67 -24.70 2.92 -15.25
N PRO A 68 -24.94 1.69 -15.69
CA PRO A 68 -25.15 0.61 -14.76
C PRO A 68 -23.84 -0.14 -14.52
N TYR A 69 -23.48 -0.33 -13.25
CA TYR A 69 -22.42 -1.23 -12.82
C TYR A 69 -23.04 -2.42 -12.11
N HIS A 70 -22.40 -3.57 -12.20
CA HIS A 70 -22.86 -4.78 -11.52
C HIS A 70 -22.45 -4.80 -10.04
N LEU A 71 -21.29 -4.22 -9.73
CA LEU A 71 -20.60 -4.37 -8.45
C LEU A 71 -20.28 -3.02 -7.82
N LEU A 72 -20.28 -2.96 -6.49
CA LEU A 72 -19.85 -1.77 -5.73
C LEU A 72 -18.35 -1.51 -5.91
N GLU A 73 -17.56 -2.57 -6.02
CA GLU A 73 -16.13 -2.56 -6.29
C GLU A 73 -15.83 -1.84 -7.61
N THR A 74 -16.62 -2.12 -8.65
CA THR A 74 -16.46 -1.46 -9.95
C THR A 74 -16.78 0.02 -9.86
N LEU A 75 -17.87 0.38 -9.17
CA LEU A 75 -18.23 1.79 -8.97
C LEU A 75 -17.14 2.53 -8.18
N ALA A 76 -16.69 1.96 -7.06
CA ALA A 76 -15.65 2.54 -6.22
C ALA A 76 -14.34 2.77 -7.01
N GLU A 77 -13.90 1.77 -7.80
CA GLU A 77 -12.71 1.86 -8.63
C GLU A 77 -12.84 2.94 -9.72
N ARG A 78 -14.01 3.06 -10.35
CA ARG A 78 -14.26 4.06 -11.39
C ARG A 78 -14.24 5.48 -10.81
N ILE A 79 -14.82 5.67 -9.63
CA ILE A 79 -14.76 6.96 -8.91
C ILE A 79 -13.31 7.28 -8.56
N ALA A 80 -12.58 6.31 -8.00
CA ALA A 80 -11.19 6.50 -7.60
C ALA A 80 -10.31 6.91 -8.79
N ARG A 81 -10.44 6.20 -9.91
CA ARG A 81 -9.67 6.50 -11.12
C ARG A 81 -9.98 7.88 -11.69
N ALA A 82 -11.26 8.26 -11.76
CA ALA A 82 -11.63 9.59 -12.25
C ALA A 82 -11.06 10.71 -11.35
N ILE A 83 -11.09 10.53 -10.03
CA ILE A 83 -10.49 11.49 -9.09
C ILE A 83 -8.96 11.55 -9.24
N ILE A 84 -8.29 10.41 -9.41
CA ILE A 84 -6.84 10.37 -9.65
C ILE A 84 -6.48 11.09 -10.94
N ASP A 85 -7.15 10.74 -12.03
CA ASP A 85 -6.85 11.26 -13.36
C ASP A 85 -7.04 12.79 -13.43
N GLU A 86 -8.01 13.32 -12.69
CA GLU A 86 -8.35 14.73 -12.75
C GLU A 86 -7.66 15.59 -11.68
N LEU A 87 -7.59 15.11 -10.44
CA LEU A 87 -7.13 15.90 -9.29
C LEU A 87 -5.76 15.46 -8.74
N GLY A 88 -5.29 14.27 -9.15
CA GLY A 88 -3.96 13.76 -8.80
C GLY A 88 -3.60 13.67 -7.30
N PRO A 89 -4.51 13.32 -6.37
CA PRO A 89 -4.10 13.14 -4.97
C PRO A 89 -3.11 11.99 -4.84
N ALA A 90 -2.10 12.15 -3.96
CA ALA A 90 -1.13 11.11 -3.65
C ALA A 90 -1.74 9.88 -2.96
N TRP A 91 -2.87 10.06 -2.28
CA TRP A 91 -3.69 8.99 -1.69
C TRP A 91 -5.16 9.42 -1.69
N LEU A 92 -6.06 8.46 -1.89
CA LEU A 92 -7.47 8.63 -1.64
C LEU A 92 -8.11 7.37 -1.06
N ARG A 93 -9.25 7.57 -0.40
CA ARG A 93 -10.18 6.53 0.05
C ARG A 93 -11.54 6.79 -0.59
N VAL A 94 -12.15 5.74 -1.14
CA VAL A 94 -13.52 5.76 -1.65
C VAL A 94 -14.31 4.68 -0.94
N ARG A 95 -15.39 5.07 -0.27
CA ARG A 95 -16.38 4.14 0.27
C ARG A 95 -17.69 4.34 -0.47
N VAL A 96 -18.25 3.24 -0.96
CA VAL A 96 -19.57 3.22 -1.60
C VAL A 96 -20.47 2.31 -0.80
N THR A 97 -21.56 2.86 -0.29
CA THR A 97 -22.58 2.14 0.47
C THR A 97 -23.86 2.05 -0.33
N LYS A 98 -24.34 0.83 -0.58
CA LYS A 98 -25.72 0.58 -0.98
C LYS A 98 -26.56 0.55 0.28
N LEU A 99 -27.53 1.46 0.41
CA LEU A 99 -28.28 1.59 1.67
C LEU A 99 -29.33 0.52 1.86
N ARG A 100 -29.91 0.05 0.74
CA ARG A 100 -30.99 -0.93 0.72
C ARG A 100 -30.68 -2.03 -0.30
N PRO A 101 -29.60 -2.80 -0.11
CA PRO A 101 -29.31 -3.96 -0.94
C PRO A 101 -30.46 -4.99 -0.83
N PRO A 102 -31.01 -5.47 -1.96
CA PRO A 102 -32.07 -6.48 -1.94
C PRO A 102 -31.65 -7.76 -1.20
N GLY A 103 -32.52 -8.27 -0.34
CA GLY A 103 -32.32 -9.56 0.36
C GLY A 103 -31.32 -9.55 1.52
N VAL A 104 -30.55 -8.47 1.74
CA VAL A 104 -29.54 -8.41 2.81
C VAL A 104 -30.10 -7.76 4.09
N GLY A 105 -31.05 -6.84 3.98
CA GLY A 105 -31.75 -6.24 5.13
C GLY A 105 -30.96 -5.19 5.93
N VAL A 106 -29.71 -4.93 5.58
CA VAL A 106 -28.84 -3.88 6.15
C VAL A 106 -28.05 -3.18 5.05
N PRO A 107 -27.57 -1.94 5.25
CA PRO A 107 -26.63 -1.31 4.31
C PRO A 107 -25.37 -2.17 4.11
N ALA A 108 -24.87 -2.22 2.87
CA ALA A 108 -23.63 -2.90 2.53
C ALA A 108 -22.69 -1.92 1.82
N SER A 109 -21.40 -1.95 2.19
CA SER A 109 -20.41 -1.02 1.65
C SER A 109 -19.13 -1.71 1.22
N VAL A 110 -18.53 -1.20 0.15
CA VAL A 110 -17.13 -1.47 -0.22
C VAL A 110 -16.32 -0.20 0.08
N GLU A 111 -15.13 -0.37 0.64
CA GLU A 111 -14.15 0.69 0.84
C GLU A 111 -12.84 0.30 0.17
N ILE A 112 -12.27 1.21 -0.61
CA ILE A 112 -10.97 1.04 -1.26
C ILE A 112 -10.08 2.24 -1.00
N GLU A 113 -8.78 2.01 -1.00
CA GLU A 113 -7.76 3.06 -0.99
C GLU A 113 -6.84 2.95 -2.21
N ARG A 114 -6.45 4.09 -2.79
CA ARG A 114 -5.56 4.18 -3.96
C ARG A 114 -4.54 5.30 -3.76
N GLY A 115 -3.40 5.19 -4.43
CA GLY A 115 -2.37 6.25 -4.49
C GLY A 115 -1.00 5.79 -3.97
N ALA A 116 0.04 6.50 -4.39
CA ALA A 116 1.45 6.25 -4.06
C ALA A 116 1.82 6.52 -2.58
N GLY A 117 0.82 6.74 -1.72
CA GLY A 117 0.93 7.35 -0.40
C GLY A 117 0.35 6.54 0.77
N ILE A 118 0.09 5.24 0.64
CA ILE A 118 0.67 4.39 1.69
C ILE A 118 2.13 4.31 1.26
N ALA A 119 2.96 5.23 1.72
CA ALA A 119 4.39 5.05 1.66
C ALA A 119 4.69 3.83 2.53
N ARG A 120 4.46 2.64 1.99
CA ARG A 120 5.23 1.47 2.37
C ARG A 120 6.62 1.89 1.92
N SER A 121 7.41 2.44 2.82
CA SER A 121 8.86 2.50 2.61
C SER A 121 9.22 1.15 2.01
N ALA A 122 9.93 1.15 0.87
CA ALA A 122 10.52 -0.07 0.34
C ALA A 122 11.13 -0.81 1.53
N PRO A 123 10.58 -1.96 1.93
CA PRO A 123 10.92 -2.51 3.21
C PRO A 123 12.41 -2.78 3.24
N VAL A 124 13.08 -2.28 4.26
CA VAL A 124 14.46 -2.68 4.53
C VAL A 124 14.37 -3.91 5.41
N GLU A 125 14.90 -5.02 4.92
CA GLU A 125 15.00 -6.26 5.68
C GLU A 125 16.43 -6.40 6.21
N LEU A 126 16.55 -6.36 7.54
CA LEU A 126 17.79 -6.50 8.26
C LEU A 126 17.91 -7.95 8.74
N HIS A 127 18.92 -8.66 8.23
CA HIS A 127 19.23 -9.96 8.79
C HIS A 127 20.02 -9.79 10.07
N VAL A 128 19.56 -10.40 11.16
CA VAL A 128 20.22 -10.32 12.47
C VAL A 128 20.23 -11.70 13.13
N PRO A 129 21.24 -12.03 13.94
CA PRO A 129 21.31 -13.32 14.62
C PRO A 129 20.39 -13.42 15.84
N ASP A 130 19.92 -12.28 16.35
CA ASP A 130 19.05 -12.18 17.52
C ASP A 130 18.18 -10.91 17.39
N PHE A 131 16.87 -11.07 17.56
CA PHE A 131 15.91 -9.97 17.54
C PHE A 131 15.92 -9.14 18.81
N ALA A 132 16.37 -9.67 19.96
CA ALA A 132 16.31 -8.95 21.23
C ALA A 132 17.15 -7.65 21.24
N PRO A 133 18.41 -7.62 20.75
CA PRO A 133 19.16 -6.37 20.59
C PRO A 133 18.47 -5.38 19.63
N ALA A 134 17.90 -5.85 18.52
CA ALA A 134 17.20 -5.01 17.55
C ALA A 134 15.97 -4.36 18.20
N LYS A 135 15.12 -5.15 18.87
CA LYS A 135 13.95 -4.65 19.60
C LYS A 135 14.32 -3.58 20.63
N ARG A 136 15.40 -3.81 21.41
CA ARG A 136 15.87 -2.81 22.39
C ARG A 136 16.32 -1.51 21.73
N PHE A 137 17.13 -1.58 20.67
CA PHE A 137 17.68 -0.40 20.01
C PHE A 137 16.58 0.41 19.29
N TYR A 138 15.80 -0.23 18.43
CA TYR A 138 14.76 0.46 17.67
C TYR A 138 13.57 0.86 18.56
N GLY A 139 13.28 0.11 19.61
CA GLY A 139 12.31 0.50 20.63
C GLY A 139 12.69 1.81 21.32
N ALA A 140 13.97 2.02 21.63
CA ALA A 140 14.45 3.30 22.18
C ALA A 140 14.34 4.47 21.20
N LEU A 141 14.25 4.19 19.89
CA LEU A 141 14.02 5.19 18.83
C LEU A 141 12.53 5.41 18.53
N GLY A 142 11.62 4.77 19.27
CA GLY A 142 10.17 4.93 19.13
C GLY A 142 9.47 3.88 18.26
N PHE A 143 10.19 2.88 17.73
CA PHE A 143 9.56 1.79 16.99
C PHE A 143 8.82 0.82 17.93
N THR A 144 7.67 0.32 17.50
CA THR A 144 6.90 -0.71 18.23
C THR A 144 6.90 -2.01 17.45
N VAL A 145 6.81 -3.15 18.17
CA VAL A 145 6.64 -4.46 17.55
C VAL A 145 5.22 -4.56 16.99
N ALA A 146 5.12 -4.74 15.67
CA ALA A 146 3.84 -4.93 15.00
C ALA A 146 3.53 -6.42 14.77
N ARG A 147 4.56 -7.25 14.55
CA ARG A 147 4.48 -8.71 14.38
C ARG A 147 5.78 -9.35 14.83
N GLU A 148 5.69 -10.50 15.49
CA GLU A 148 6.85 -11.31 15.87
C GLU A 148 6.48 -12.80 15.79
N GLU A 149 7.29 -13.56 15.06
CA GLU A 149 7.20 -15.01 14.91
C GLU A 149 8.46 -15.65 15.48
N SER A 150 8.24 -16.70 16.26
CA SER A 150 9.32 -17.41 16.97
C SER A 150 9.92 -18.47 16.07
N GLY A 151 11.23 -18.42 15.85
CA GLY A 151 11.94 -19.37 15.03
C GLY A 151 13.43 -19.05 14.96
N ASN A 152 14.31 -20.03 15.20
CA ASN A 152 15.76 -19.79 15.18
C ASN A 152 16.27 -19.52 13.75
N ASP A 153 15.67 -20.15 12.75
CA ASP A 153 16.06 -20.05 11.33
C ASP A 153 14.92 -19.55 10.41
N ASP A 154 13.71 -19.45 10.93
CA ASP A 154 12.46 -19.10 10.23
C ASP A 154 11.63 -18.03 10.97
N GLY A 155 12.19 -17.43 12.03
CA GLY A 155 11.55 -16.33 12.74
C GLY A 155 11.36 -15.10 11.85
N TYR A 156 10.46 -14.21 12.25
CA TYR A 156 10.21 -12.98 11.52
C TYR A 156 9.76 -11.88 12.47
N LEU A 157 10.32 -10.68 12.33
CA LEU A 157 9.95 -9.54 13.16
C LEU A 157 9.68 -8.32 12.28
N VAL A 158 8.57 -7.65 12.57
CA VAL A 158 8.18 -6.38 11.95
C VAL A 158 8.09 -5.32 13.05
N MET A 159 8.82 -4.23 12.86
CA MET A 159 8.77 -3.05 13.72
C MET A 159 8.33 -1.82 12.93
N VAL A 160 7.49 -0.98 13.54
CA VAL A 160 6.89 0.20 12.88
C VAL A 160 7.08 1.48 13.70
N HIS A 161 7.28 2.60 13.01
CA HIS A 161 7.27 3.95 13.59
C HIS A 161 6.64 4.93 12.59
N GLY A 162 5.42 5.38 12.88
CA GLY A 162 4.65 6.15 11.89
C GLY A 162 4.38 5.33 10.62
N ALA A 163 4.89 5.78 9.48
CA ALA A 163 4.81 5.07 8.19
C ALA A 163 6.04 4.17 7.92
N ASP A 164 7.10 4.28 8.73
CA ASP A 164 8.33 3.53 8.51
C ASP A 164 8.18 2.09 9.00
N THR A 165 8.63 1.14 8.18
CA THR A 165 8.61 -0.29 8.49
C THR A 165 10.01 -0.88 8.37
N LEU A 166 10.48 -1.50 9.45
CA LEU A 166 11.68 -2.32 9.47
C LEU A 166 11.30 -3.78 9.62
N ARG A 167 11.91 -4.63 8.80
CA ARG A 167 11.73 -6.09 8.84
C ARG A 167 13.02 -6.75 9.28
N PHE A 168 12.90 -7.84 10.02
CA PHE A 168 14.04 -8.59 10.51
C PHE A 168 13.85 -10.07 10.22
N TRP A 169 14.92 -10.67 9.70
CA TRP A 169 14.99 -12.10 9.39
C TRP A 169 16.22 -12.71 10.08
N PRO A 170 16.17 -13.97 10.57
CA PRO A 170 17.31 -14.62 11.19
C PRO A 170 18.48 -14.75 10.21
N GLY A 171 19.66 -14.27 10.59
CA GLY A 171 20.84 -14.43 9.75
C GLY A 171 22.12 -13.95 10.41
N SER A 172 23.13 -14.82 10.38
CA SER A 172 24.45 -14.57 10.98
C SER A 172 25.53 -14.23 9.97
N ALA A 173 25.27 -14.39 8.66
CA ALA A 173 26.22 -14.01 7.61
C ALA A 173 26.53 -12.50 7.71
N PRO A 174 27.81 -12.08 7.66
CA PRO A 174 28.21 -10.67 7.67
C PRO A 174 28.08 -9.97 6.30
N ALA A 175 27.71 -8.69 6.30
CA ALA A 175 27.19 -8.00 5.09
C ALA A 175 28.32 -7.33 4.32
N LEU A 176 29.31 -6.86 5.08
CA LEU A 176 30.17 -5.77 4.66
C LEU A 176 31.61 -6.10 4.98
N ARG A 177 32.47 -5.94 3.97
CA ARG A 177 33.92 -5.86 4.16
C ARG A 177 34.25 -4.55 4.90
N ARG A 178 35.30 -4.57 5.73
CA ARG A 178 35.73 -3.53 6.70
C ARG A 178 35.83 -2.07 6.20
N GLY A 179 35.69 -1.79 4.89
CA GLY A 179 35.86 -0.46 4.32
C GLY A 179 34.65 0.48 4.39
N HIS A 180 33.43 -0.02 4.62
CA HIS A 180 32.21 0.79 4.50
C HIS A 180 31.97 1.80 5.65
N PHE A 181 32.65 1.62 6.79
CA PHE A 181 32.47 2.46 7.98
C PHE A 181 33.43 3.65 8.08
N GLY A 182 34.25 3.93 7.06
CA GLY A 182 35.07 5.15 7.01
C GLY A 182 35.95 5.40 8.24
N GLY A 183 36.54 4.34 8.83
CA GLY A 183 37.39 4.44 10.02
C GLY A 183 36.65 4.47 11.37
N ARG A 184 35.31 4.33 11.40
CA ARG A 184 34.55 4.19 12.65
C ARG A 184 34.77 2.81 13.29
N SER A 185 34.94 2.78 14.62
CA SER A 185 34.97 1.55 15.41
C SER A 185 33.55 1.02 15.64
N GLY A 186 33.33 -0.29 15.50
CA GLY A 186 32.03 -0.91 15.75
C GLY A 186 31.90 -2.33 15.17
N THR A 187 30.83 -3.01 15.54
CA THR A 187 30.46 -4.33 14.98
C THR A 187 29.92 -4.14 13.55
N PRO A 188 30.48 -4.83 12.54
CA PRO A 188 29.93 -4.78 11.18
C PRO A 188 28.49 -5.31 11.13
N GLY A 189 27.67 -4.75 10.24
CA GLY A 189 26.32 -5.26 9.99
C GLY A 189 26.30 -6.65 9.34
N HIS A 190 25.17 -7.36 9.47
CA HIS A 190 24.99 -8.75 9.02
C HIS A 190 24.48 -8.92 7.59
N ARG A 191 23.26 -8.53 7.22
CA ARG A 191 22.87 -8.40 5.80
C ARG A 191 21.71 -7.43 5.70
N VAL A 192 21.67 -6.68 4.61
CA VAL A 192 20.54 -5.85 4.25
C VAL A 192 20.00 -6.35 2.92
N GLU A 193 18.70 -6.58 2.85
CA GLU A 193 17.98 -6.80 1.60
C GLU A 193 17.04 -5.61 1.36
N ILE A 194 17.11 -5.04 0.15
CA ILE A 194 16.18 -3.99 -0.29
C ILE A 194 15.00 -4.69 -0.94
N VAL A 195 13.80 -4.48 -0.40
CA VAL A 195 12.58 -5.13 -0.92
C VAL A 195 11.79 -4.11 -1.74
N LEU A 196 11.51 -4.44 -3.00
CA LEU A 196 10.68 -3.65 -3.91
C LEU A 196 9.41 -4.43 -4.24
N THR A 197 8.27 -3.75 -4.24
CA THR A 197 6.96 -4.35 -4.54
C THR A 197 6.46 -3.92 -5.90
N PHE A 198 5.92 -4.86 -6.69
CA PHE A 198 5.40 -4.60 -8.03
C PHE A 198 4.03 -5.25 -8.22
N ASP A 199 3.03 -4.47 -8.63
CA ASP A 199 1.69 -4.99 -8.97
C ASP A 199 1.74 -5.96 -10.16
N ASP A 200 2.66 -5.72 -11.09
CA ASP A 200 2.97 -6.60 -12.23
C ASP A 200 4.43 -7.06 -12.14
N LEU A 201 4.64 -8.14 -11.37
CA LEU A 201 5.97 -8.72 -11.13
C LEU A 201 6.61 -9.28 -12.42
N ASP A 202 5.81 -9.85 -13.31
CA ASP A 202 6.26 -10.47 -14.56
C ASP A 202 6.82 -9.41 -15.54
N THR A 203 6.14 -8.26 -15.65
CA THR A 203 6.66 -7.10 -16.41
C THR A 203 7.95 -6.55 -15.78
N ALA A 204 8.00 -6.43 -14.45
CA ALA A 204 9.20 -5.97 -13.76
C ALA A 204 10.41 -6.90 -14.00
N PHE A 205 10.18 -8.22 -13.97
CA PHE A 205 11.21 -9.23 -14.25
C PHE A 205 11.74 -9.14 -15.69
N THR A 206 10.85 -8.98 -16.67
CA THR A 206 11.25 -8.82 -18.09
C THR A 206 12.10 -7.55 -18.28
N ARG A 207 11.73 -6.45 -17.61
CA ARG A 207 12.54 -5.22 -17.63
C ARG A 207 13.90 -5.43 -17.00
N ALA A 208 13.97 -6.04 -15.81
CA ALA A 208 15.24 -6.27 -15.11
C ALA A 208 16.19 -7.16 -15.93
N THR A 209 15.68 -8.26 -16.50
CA THR A 209 16.48 -9.18 -17.32
C THR A 209 17.00 -8.53 -18.60
N SER A 210 16.28 -7.53 -19.16
CA SER A 210 16.74 -6.77 -20.32
C SER A 210 17.92 -5.83 -20.04
N MET A 211 18.23 -5.54 -18.77
CA MET A 211 19.28 -4.58 -18.37
C MET A 211 20.67 -5.19 -18.27
N GLY A 212 20.83 -6.50 -18.50
CA GLY A 212 22.13 -7.19 -18.44
C GLY A 212 22.70 -7.34 -17.03
N THR A 213 21.89 -7.15 -15.99
CA THR A 213 22.28 -7.42 -14.60
C THR A 213 22.05 -8.91 -14.25
N THR A 214 22.63 -9.37 -13.13
CA THR A 214 22.30 -10.69 -12.60
C THR A 214 20.89 -10.67 -12.02
N VAL A 215 19.99 -11.46 -12.60
CA VAL A 215 18.61 -11.62 -12.16
C VAL A 215 18.31 -13.11 -12.00
N GLU A 216 17.89 -13.52 -10.81
CA GLU A 216 17.41 -14.87 -10.55
C GLU A 216 15.97 -15.03 -11.10
N PRO A 217 15.57 -16.23 -11.56
CA PRO A 217 14.21 -16.48 -12.03
C PRO A 217 13.16 -16.20 -10.94
N ILE A 218 11.94 -15.82 -11.35
CA ILE A 218 10.79 -15.76 -10.46
C ILE A 218 10.56 -17.14 -9.82
N ARG A 219 10.31 -17.18 -8.51
CA ARG A 219 9.97 -18.39 -7.76
C ARG A 219 8.77 -18.16 -6.87
N MET A 220 7.94 -19.19 -6.72
CA MET A 220 6.98 -19.28 -5.62
C MET A 220 7.74 -19.62 -4.34
N ARG A 221 7.46 -18.90 -3.25
CA ARG A 221 8.10 -19.11 -1.96
C ARG A 221 7.19 -19.91 -1.03
N HIS A 222 7.77 -20.47 0.03
CA HIS A 222 6.99 -21.26 0.98
C HIS A 222 5.96 -20.43 1.76
N TRP A 223 6.16 -19.11 1.84
CA TRP A 223 5.21 -18.12 2.35
C TRP A 223 4.19 -17.63 1.31
N GLY A 224 3.99 -18.37 0.21
CA GLY A 224 2.89 -18.13 -0.74
C GLY A 224 3.00 -16.92 -1.67
N LEU A 225 4.13 -16.20 -1.69
CA LEU A 225 4.36 -15.07 -2.61
C LEU A 225 5.33 -15.45 -3.73
N ARG A 226 5.13 -14.85 -4.91
CA ARG A 226 6.13 -14.87 -5.98
C ARG A 226 7.08 -13.70 -5.83
N ASP A 227 8.35 -13.97 -6.11
CA ASP A 227 9.38 -12.94 -6.14
C ASP A 227 10.57 -13.36 -7.02
N PHE A 228 11.41 -12.39 -7.37
CA PHE A 228 12.73 -12.60 -7.96
C PHE A 228 13.79 -11.78 -7.21
N ARG A 229 15.06 -12.15 -7.34
CA ARG A 229 16.18 -11.37 -6.79
C ARG A 229 17.10 -10.89 -7.90
N ALA A 230 17.70 -9.73 -7.70
CA ALA A 230 18.64 -9.16 -8.64
C ALA A 230 19.77 -8.42 -7.91
N LEU A 231 20.88 -8.26 -8.62
CA LEU A 231 21.88 -7.25 -8.28
C LEU A 231 21.56 -5.99 -9.07
N ASP A 232 21.58 -4.85 -8.40
CA ASP A 232 21.54 -3.56 -9.07
C ASP A 232 22.89 -3.27 -9.78
N PRO A 233 22.99 -2.20 -10.59
CA PRO A 233 24.23 -1.84 -11.30
C PRO A 233 25.46 -1.60 -10.41
N TYR A 234 25.26 -1.43 -9.09
CA TYR A 234 26.32 -1.19 -8.11
C TYR A 234 26.53 -2.37 -7.15
N GLY A 235 25.84 -3.49 -7.36
CA GLY A 235 25.97 -4.72 -6.59
C GLY A 235 25.12 -4.77 -5.31
N PHE A 236 24.16 -3.86 -5.13
CA PHE A 236 23.16 -3.97 -4.07
C PHE A 236 22.21 -5.14 -4.36
N TYR A 237 21.89 -5.91 -3.31
CA TYR A 237 21.00 -7.05 -3.41
C TYR A 237 19.54 -6.61 -3.21
N VAL A 238 18.72 -6.88 -4.22
CA VAL A 238 17.33 -6.42 -4.29
C VAL A 238 16.39 -7.62 -4.45
N ARG A 239 15.35 -7.69 -3.62
CA ARG A 239 14.22 -8.62 -3.75
C ARG A 239 13.01 -7.89 -4.33
N CYS A 240 12.53 -8.34 -5.47
CA CYS A 240 11.32 -7.83 -6.11
C CYS A 240 10.18 -8.82 -5.88
N THR A 241 9.08 -8.40 -5.26
CA THR A 241 7.98 -9.28 -4.82
C THR A 241 6.61 -8.71 -5.18
N GLU A 242 5.61 -9.58 -5.21
CA GLU A 242 4.20 -9.16 -5.29
C GLU A 242 3.80 -8.31 -4.07
N PRO A 243 2.77 -7.44 -4.19
CA PRO A 243 2.28 -6.66 -3.07
C PRO A 243 1.70 -7.58 -2.00
N HIS A 244 2.15 -7.40 -0.76
CA HIS A 244 1.67 -8.13 0.40
C HIS A 244 1.67 -7.22 1.62
N ASP A 245 0.67 -7.36 2.48
CA ASP A 245 0.63 -6.64 3.75
C ASP A 245 1.53 -7.35 4.78
N PRO A 246 2.67 -6.76 5.18
CA PRO A 246 3.56 -7.41 6.15
C PRO A 246 2.92 -7.66 7.53
N LEU A 247 1.81 -6.97 7.82
CA LEU A 247 1.04 -7.17 9.05
C LEU A 247 0.05 -8.33 8.93
N SER A 248 -0.33 -8.73 7.71
CA SER A 248 -1.08 -9.96 7.49
C SER A 248 -0.14 -11.15 7.68
N GLY A 249 -0.63 -12.22 8.34
CA GLY A 249 0.13 -13.47 8.50
C GLY A 249 0.52 -14.07 7.16
N ASP A 250 1.25 -15.19 7.18
CA ASP A 250 1.58 -15.91 5.94
C ASP A 250 0.28 -16.15 5.15
N PRO A 251 0.22 -15.77 3.85
CA PRO A 251 -1.01 -15.89 3.05
C PRO A 251 -1.48 -17.35 2.87
N THR A 252 -0.68 -18.32 3.34
CA THR A 252 -0.95 -19.75 3.37
C THR A 252 -1.30 -20.29 4.76
N SER A 253 -1.38 -19.43 5.79
CA SER A 253 -1.72 -19.80 7.18
C SER A 253 -3.23 -19.75 7.46
#